data_AF-A0A7X7J004-F1
#
_entry.id   AF-A0A7X7J004-F1
#
_cell.length_a   1.000
_cell.length_b   1.000
_cell.length_c   1.000
_cell.angle_alpha   90.00
_cell.angle_beta   90.00
_cell.angle_gamma   90.00
#
_symmetry.space_group_name_H-M   'P 1'
#
loop_
_entity.id
_entity.type
_entity.pdbx_description
1 polymer ?
#
loop_
_entity_poly.entity_id
_entity_poly.type
_entity_poly.pdbx_seq_one_letter_code
_entity_poly.pdbx_strand_id
1 'polypeptide(L)'
;MVTVVCLCVPVRAAPVFGKKMKLRQPDGRLVEVRVWGDEYYQIVESLDGYTLARDPVSRSICYAKPSKPSDDKQELISSGIVLGQPVPESLGLRHHLRHPPAVVRKQVSAARAAYSPVAGGGALQVAGTGEPIPATTSTGIVEGICLLVDFSDDPGTIAPQTVSDFCNQVGYNGFDNNGSVRDYFHDVSMGNLTYTNFVPQQYHRALHTKAYYDDPEVAYGTRARELITEALNALESAGFDFSNFDADEDGKIDA
;
A
#
# COMPACT_ATOMS: atom_id res chain seq x y z
N MET A 1 -3.24 -13.44 -42.67
CA MET A 1 -2.74 -14.11 -41.44
C MET A 1 -2.06 -13.02 -40.62
N VAL A 2 -2.71 -12.50 -39.59
CA VAL A 2 -2.20 -11.40 -38.75
C VAL A 2 -1.73 -12.01 -37.45
N THR A 3 -0.42 -11.96 -37.20
CA THR A 3 0.18 -12.43 -35.95
C THR A 3 0.13 -11.29 -34.93
N VAL A 4 -0.69 -11.44 -33.90
CA VAL A 4 -0.71 -10.53 -32.75
C VAL A 4 0.39 -10.97 -31.79
N VAL A 5 1.39 -10.12 -31.61
CA VAL A 5 2.45 -10.31 -30.60
C VAL A 5 1.94 -9.72 -29.29
N CYS A 6 1.60 -10.58 -28.34
CA CYS A 6 1.25 -10.17 -26.98
C CYS A 6 2.54 -9.91 -26.20
N LEU A 7 2.92 -8.63 -26.07
CA LEU A 7 3.99 -8.19 -25.17
C LEU A 7 3.43 -8.19 -23.74
N CYS A 8 3.67 -9.26 -22.99
CA CYS A 8 3.55 -9.20 -21.53
C CYS A 8 4.60 -8.22 -21.01
N VAL A 9 4.19 -6.98 -20.73
CA VAL A 9 4.99 -6.06 -19.93
C VAL A 9 4.83 -6.52 -18.48
N PRO A 10 5.84 -7.13 -17.83
CA PRO A 10 5.75 -7.33 -16.40
C PRO A 10 5.54 -5.97 -15.73
N VAL A 11 4.49 -5.86 -14.91
CA VAL A 11 4.34 -4.75 -13.97
C VAL A 11 5.62 -4.73 -13.15
N ARG A 12 6.50 -3.78 -13.45
CA ARG A 12 7.68 -3.53 -12.63
C ARG A 12 7.14 -2.97 -11.33
N ALA A 13 7.56 -3.58 -10.22
CA ALA A 13 7.56 -2.94 -8.91
C ALA A 13 7.86 -1.44 -9.05
N ALA A 14 7.23 -0.57 -8.26
CA ALA A 14 7.53 0.86 -8.30
C ALA A 14 8.62 1.18 -7.27
N PRO A 15 9.92 0.99 -7.62
CA PRO A 15 10.97 1.15 -6.64
C PRO A 15 11.05 2.60 -6.16
N VAL A 16 11.19 2.76 -4.85
CA VAL A 16 11.51 4.03 -4.21
C VAL A 16 13.02 4.13 -4.10
N PHE A 17 13.59 5.20 -4.66
CA PHE A 17 15.03 5.45 -4.63
C PHE A 17 15.35 6.69 -3.80
N GLY A 18 15.57 6.49 -2.50
CA GLY A 18 16.05 7.53 -1.59
C GLY A 18 15.07 8.67 -1.38
N LYS A 19 13.78 8.44 -1.63
CA LYS A 19 12.73 9.44 -1.50
C LYS A 19 12.61 9.84 -0.03
N LYS A 20 12.53 11.14 0.23
CA LYS A 20 12.25 11.67 1.56
C LYS A 20 10.79 11.44 1.89
N MET A 21 10.53 10.88 3.06
CA MET A 21 9.18 10.63 3.58
C MET A 21 9.12 11.02 5.05
N LYS A 22 7.92 11.36 5.53
CA LYS A 22 7.66 11.57 6.95
C LYS A 22 7.02 10.31 7.51
N LEU A 23 7.64 9.73 8.52
CA LEU A 23 7.07 8.62 9.28
C LEU A 23 6.62 9.10 10.66
N ARG A 24 5.56 8.47 11.18
CA ARG A 24 5.02 8.79 12.50
C ARG A 24 5.61 7.86 13.56
N GLN A 25 6.12 8.43 14.64
CA GLN A 25 6.54 7.73 15.85
C GLN A 25 5.31 7.35 16.70
N PRO A 26 5.43 6.39 17.63
CA PRO A 26 4.32 6.02 18.54
C PRO A 26 3.80 7.17 19.41
N ASP A 27 4.64 8.16 19.69
CA ASP A 27 4.28 9.39 20.41
C ASP A 27 3.56 10.44 19.54
N GLY A 28 3.30 10.11 18.26
CA GLY A 28 2.65 10.99 17.29
C GLY A 28 3.60 11.92 16.53
N ARG A 29 4.87 12.06 16.96
CA ARG A 29 5.86 12.93 16.31
C ARG A 29 6.19 12.43 14.91
N LEU A 30 6.32 13.37 13.96
CA LEU A 30 6.79 13.06 12.62
C LEU A 30 8.32 13.13 12.55
N VAL A 31 8.94 12.15 11.91
CA VAL A 31 10.38 12.09 11.61
C VAL A 31 10.59 11.99 10.11
N GLU A 32 11.54 12.77 9.57
CA GLU A 32 11.92 12.70 8.17
C GLU A 32 12.97 11.60 7.96
N VAL A 33 12.74 10.75 6.97
CA VAL A 33 13.59 9.59 6.62
C VAL A 33 13.78 9.49 5.11
N ARG A 34 14.75 8.70 4.68
CA ARG A 34 14.90 8.24 3.29
C ARG A 34 14.45 6.79 3.18
N VAL A 35 13.61 6.50 2.19
CA VAL A 35 13.14 5.13 1.91
C VAL A 35 13.77 4.63 0.61
N TRP A 36 14.19 3.37 0.62
CA TRP A 36 14.76 2.63 -0.50
C TRP A 36 14.05 1.29 -0.64
N GLY A 37 13.83 0.82 -1.86
CA GLY A 37 13.34 -0.54 -2.12
C GLY A 37 12.04 -0.58 -2.90
N ASP A 38 11.28 -1.65 -2.74
CA ASP A 38 10.03 -1.93 -3.44
C ASP A 38 8.98 -2.59 -2.51
N GLU A 39 7.88 -3.07 -3.07
CA GLU A 39 6.77 -3.70 -2.34
C GLU A 39 7.18 -4.99 -1.62
N TYR A 40 8.32 -5.60 -1.97
CA TYR A 40 8.79 -6.85 -1.38
C TYR A 40 9.94 -6.67 -0.39
N TYR A 41 10.69 -5.58 -0.50
CA TYR A 41 11.80 -5.29 0.39
C TYR A 41 12.08 -3.79 0.46
N GLN A 42 12.17 -3.27 1.69
CA GLN A 42 12.48 -1.87 1.94
C GLN A 42 13.61 -1.70 2.97
N ILE A 43 14.38 -0.63 2.80
CA ILE A 43 15.34 -0.11 3.76
C ILE A 43 14.97 1.35 4.03
N VAL A 44 14.93 1.71 5.31
CA VAL A 44 14.70 3.08 5.75
C VAL A 44 15.96 3.59 6.43
N GLU A 45 16.34 4.82 6.10
CA GLU A 45 17.50 5.51 6.69
C GLU A 45 17.10 6.86 7.27
N SER A 46 17.82 7.29 8.30
CA SER A 46 17.82 8.68 8.71
C SER A 46 18.48 9.56 7.64
N LEU A 47 18.31 10.88 7.73
CA LEU A 47 18.87 11.83 6.76
C LEU A 47 20.40 11.83 6.72
N ASP A 48 21.04 11.50 7.84
CA ASP A 48 22.48 11.33 8.03
C ASP A 48 22.99 9.91 7.72
N GLY A 49 22.13 9.01 7.22
CA GLY A 49 22.55 7.75 6.61
C GLY A 49 22.62 6.54 7.55
N TYR A 50 22.13 6.64 8.79
CA TYR A 50 21.97 5.46 9.63
C TYR A 50 20.73 4.66 9.20
N THR A 51 20.91 3.35 9.01
CA THR A 51 19.78 2.46 8.78
C THR A 51 18.89 2.39 10.01
N LEU A 52 17.59 2.30 9.81
CA LEU A 52 16.58 2.32 10.86
C LEU A 52 15.86 0.97 10.96
N ALA A 53 15.44 0.62 12.16
CA ALA A 53 14.63 -0.55 12.45
C ALA A 53 13.53 -0.18 13.44
N ARG A 54 12.38 -0.86 13.36
CA ARG A 54 11.32 -0.68 14.33
C ARG A 54 11.64 -1.51 15.58
N ASP A 55 11.56 -0.88 16.74
CA ASP A 55 11.74 -1.56 18.00
C ASP A 55 10.54 -2.49 18.28
N PRO A 56 10.75 -3.78 18.58
CA PRO A 56 9.65 -4.73 18.71
C PRO A 56 8.76 -4.45 19.92
N VAL A 57 9.29 -3.81 20.97
CA VAL A 57 8.54 -3.53 22.20
C VAL A 57 7.90 -2.15 22.15
N SER A 58 8.71 -1.11 21.96
CA SER A 58 8.24 0.28 21.99
C SER A 58 7.58 0.72 20.68
N ARG A 59 7.73 -0.05 19.60
CA ARG A 59 7.29 0.28 18.23
C ARG A 59 7.91 1.55 17.67
N SER A 60 8.89 2.12 18.37
CA SER A 60 9.60 3.32 17.96
C SER A 60 10.53 3.03 16.80
N ILE A 61 10.70 4.00 15.92
CA ILE A 61 11.72 3.96 14.87
C ILE A 61 13.06 4.28 15.55
N CYS A 62 13.93 3.28 15.59
CA CYS A 62 15.24 3.33 16.23
C CYS A 62 16.37 3.14 15.22
N TYR A 63 17.58 3.55 15.58
CA TYR A 63 18.75 3.21 14.77
C TYR A 63 18.95 1.69 14.77
N ALA A 64 19.28 1.14 13.61
CA ALA A 64 19.52 -0.28 13.44
C ALA A 64 20.97 -0.63 13.76
N LYS A 65 21.16 -1.84 14.27
CA LYS A 65 22.47 -2.48 14.42
C LYS A 65 22.39 -3.90 13.88
N PRO A 66 23.54 -4.50 13.51
CA PRO A 66 23.55 -5.90 13.15
C PRO A 66 23.26 -6.79 14.38
N SER A 67 22.50 -7.87 14.20
CA SER A 67 22.15 -8.79 15.28
C SER A 67 23.39 -9.46 15.92
N LYS A 68 24.44 -9.66 15.13
CA LYS A 68 25.77 -10.10 15.57
C LYS A 68 26.86 -9.30 14.85
N PRO A 69 27.94 -8.86 15.50
CA PRO A 69 28.96 -8.00 14.88
C PRO A 69 29.71 -8.60 13.66
N SER A 70 29.74 -9.92 13.50
CA SER A 70 30.63 -10.62 12.56
C SER A 70 29.97 -11.72 11.72
N ASP A 71 28.66 -11.70 11.54
CA ASP A 71 27.94 -12.77 10.83
C ASP A 71 27.47 -12.27 9.45
N ASP A 72 27.91 -12.90 8.37
CA ASP A 72 27.47 -12.62 6.98
C ASP A 72 25.99 -12.96 6.74
N LYS A 73 25.27 -13.39 7.79
CA LYS A 73 23.83 -13.64 7.84
C LYS A 73 23.04 -12.53 8.55
N GLN A 74 23.66 -11.38 8.76
CA GLN A 74 23.16 -10.27 9.59
C GLN A 74 21.71 -9.85 9.28
N GLU A 75 20.85 -10.09 10.26
CA GLU A 75 19.61 -9.34 10.43
C GLU A 75 19.94 -7.95 11.00
N LEU A 76 19.19 -6.95 10.58
CA LEU A 76 19.24 -5.61 11.15
C LEU A 76 18.16 -5.48 12.22
N ILE A 77 18.58 -5.26 13.46
CA ILE A 77 17.70 -5.18 14.63
C ILE A 77 17.77 -3.79 15.26
N SER A 78 16.75 -3.43 16.06
CA SER A 78 16.74 -2.20 16.85
C SER A 78 17.96 -2.11 17.77
N SER A 79 18.59 -0.93 17.83
CA SER A 79 19.57 -0.57 18.87
C SER A 79 18.93 -0.15 20.18
N GLY A 80 17.61 0.15 20.18
CA GLY A 80 16.89 0.77 21.29
C GLY A 80 17.02 2.30 21.35
N ILE A 81 17.85 2.91 20.51
CA ILE A 81 17.99 4.37 20.46
C ILE A 81 17.02 4.94 19.44
N VAL A 82 16.07 5.74 19.94
CA VAL A 82 15.01 6.32 19.11
C VAL A 82 15.59 7.38 18.16
N LEU A 83 15.12 7.41 16.92
CA LEU A 83 15.51 8.42 15.94
C LEU A 83 15.26 9.84 16.48
N GLY A 84 16.33 10.64 16.46
CA GLY A 84 16.38 11.99 17.02
C GLY A 84 17.08 12.07 18.39
N GLN A 85 17.37 10.94 19.03
CA GLN A 85 18.26 10.88 20.20
C GLN A 85 19.73 10.86 19.75
N PRO A 86 20.65 11.37 20.58
CA PRO A 86 22.07 11.29 20.30
C PRO A 86 22.52 9.82 20.23
N VAL A 87 23.32 9.48 19.22
CA VAL A 87 23.92 8.15 19.05
C VAL A 87 25.27 8.13 19.78
N PRO A 88 25.44 7.35 20.86
CA PRO A 88 26.73 7.17 21.50
C PRO A 88 27.75 6.57 20.55
N GLU A 89 28.93 7.17 20.44
CA GLU A 89 30.03 6.64 19.61
C GLU A 89 30.42 5.20 20.02
N SER A 90 30.26 4.88 21.31
CA SER A 90 30.54 3.55 21.86
C SER A 90 29.72 2.42 21.25
N LEU A 91 28.59 2.71 20.61
CA LEU A 91 27.78 1.71 19.90
C LEU A 91 28.31 1.36 18.50
N GLY A 92 29.23 2.17 17.96
CA GLY A 92 29.90 1.89 16.70
C GLY A 92 28.94 1.66 15.53
N LEU A 93 27.78 2.34 15.53
CA LEU A 93 26.79 2.19 14.46
C LEU A 93 27.38 2.67 13.13
N ARG A 94 27.25 1.84 12.10
CA ARG A 94 27.73 2.17 10.75
C ARG A 94 26.61 2.82 9.95
N HIS A 95 27.00 3.74 9.07
CA HIS A 95 26.10 4.25 8.04
C HIS A 95 25.83 3.20 6.98
N HIS A 96 24.68 3.32 6.32
CA HIS A 96 24.29 2.53 5.16
C HIS A 96 24.37 1.01 5.37
N LEU A 97 24.04 0.55 6.58
CA LEU A 97 23.88 -0.88 6.84
C LEU A 97 22.82 -1.46 5.89
N ARG A 98 23.15 -2.58 5.26
CA ARG A 98 22.26 -3.31 4.35
C ARG A 98 22.21 -4.76 4.76
N HIS A 99 21.07 -5.41 4.50
CA HIS A 99 21.00 -6.86 4.64
C HIS A 99 21.88 -7.53 3.57
N PRO A 100 22.55 -8.65 3.89
CA PRO A 100 23.26 -9.45 2.91
C PRO A 100 22.33 -9.89 1.76
N PRO A 101 22.82 -10.01 0.51
CA PRO A 101 21.99 -10.39 -0.63
C PRO A 101 21.20 -11.69 -0.44
N ALA A 102 21.75 -12.65 0.29
CA ALA A 102 21.06 -13.91 0.61
C ALA A 102 19.83 -13.69 1.52
N VAL A 103 19.92 -12.78 2.49
CA VAL A 103 18.81 -12.41 3.38
C VAL A 103 17.74 -11.67 2.59
N VAL A 104 18.14 -10.72 1.74
CA VAL A 104 17.21 -9.99 0.85
C VAL A 104 16.44 -10.95 -0.05
N ARG A 105 17.13 -11.87 -0.74
CA ARG A 105 16.47 -12.87 -1.59
C ARG A 105 15.47 -13.73 -0.83
N LYS A 106 15.82 -14.16 0.39
CA LYS A 106 14.92 -14.94 1.25
C LYS A 106 13.67 -14.13 1.62
N GLN A 107 13.84 -12.88 2.07
CA GLN A 107 12.73 -12.00 2.43
C GLN A 107 11.82 -11.72 1.24
N VAL A 108 12.38 -11.35 0.09
CA VAL A 108 11.62 -11.11 -1.15
C VAL A 108 10.86 -12.37 -1.57
N SER A 109 11.49 -13.55 -1.52
CA SER A 109 10.81 -14.81 -1.86
C SER A 109 9.65 -15.13 -0.92
N ALA A 110 9.81 -14.88 0.38
CA ALA A 110 8.77 -15.10 1.38
C ALA A 110 7.62 -14.10 1.22
N ALA A 111 7.94 -12.82 0.98
CA ALA A 111 6.95 -11.77 0.70
C ALA A 111 6.14 -12.11 -0.55
N ARG A 112 6.80 -12.53 -1.64
CA ARG A 112 6.12 -12.99 -2.87
C ARG A 112 5.24 -14.21 -2.64
N ALA A 113 5.69 -15.19 -1.86
CA ALA A 113 4.90 -16.37 -1.54
C ALA A 113 3.66 -16.01 -0.71
N ALA A 114 3.79 -15.09 0.24
CA ALA A 114 2.67 -14.56 1.02
C ALA A 114 1.71 -13.71 0.16
N TYR A 115 2.21 -13.08 -0.90
CA TYR A 115 1.42 -12.32 -1.88
C TYR A 115 0.80 -13.21 -2.98
N SER A 116 1.23 -14.46 -3.09
CA SER A 116 0.66 -15.40 -4.06
C SER A 116 -0.81 -15.60 -3.69
N PRO A 117 -1.77 -15.42 -4.62
CA PRO A 117 -3.18 -15.48 -4.30
C PRO A 117 -3.48 -16.85 -3.69
N VAL A 118 -3.71 -16.86 -2.38
CA VAL A 118 -4.23 -18.01 -1.67
C VAL A 118 -5.58 -18.29 -2.33
N ALA A 119 -5.67 -19.43 -3.00
CA ALA A 119 -6.90 -19.97 -3.54
C ALA A 119 -7.93 -20.05 -2.39
N GLY A 120 -8.86 -19.09 -2.35
CA GLY A 120 -9.93 -19.05 -1.35
C GLY A 120 -10.16 -17.65 -0.80
N GLY A 121 -11.14 -16.96 -1.39
CA GLY A 121 -11.64 -15.67 -0.90
C GLY A 121 -11.44 -14.57 -1.92
N GLY A 122 -12.54 -14.16 -2.57
CA GLY A 122 -12.57 -13.08 -3.56
C GLY A 122 -11.76 -11.88 -3.07
N ALA A 123 -10.67 -11.61 -3.77
CA ALA A 123 -9.88 -10.41 -3.63
C ALA A 123 -9.97 -9.69 -4.96
N LEU A 124 -10.20 -8.38 -4.94
CA LEU A 124 -9.88 -7.49 -6.05
C LEU A 124 -8.49 -7.87 -6.57
N GLN A 125 -8.44 -8.53 -7.72
CA GLN A 125 -7.20 -9.00 -8.32
C GLN A 125 -6.52 -7.84 -9.03
N VAL A 126 -5.55 -7.23 -8.37
CA VAL A 126 -4.51 -6.48 -9.07
C VAL A 126 -3.66 -7.49 -9.84
N ALA A 127 -3.71 -7.38 -11.17
CA ALA A 127 -3.16 -8.31 -12.14
C ALA A 127 -1.73 -8.80 -11.83
N GLY A 128 -1.52 -10.12 -11.86
CA GLY A 128 -0.21 -10.73 -11.71
C GLY A 128 -0.20 -12.26 -11.80
N THR A 129 -0.15 -12.78 -13.02
CA THR A 129 0.31 -14.14 -13.39
C THR A 129 -0.29 -15.32 -12.62
N GLY A 130 -1.55 -15.63 -12.93
CA GLY A 130 -2.21 -16.93 -12.76
C GLY A 130 -3.23 -17.05 -13.91
N GLU A 131 -3.62 -18.26 -14.30
CA GLU A 131 -4.47 -18.52 -15.48
C GLU A 131 -5.60 -17.49 -15.68
N PRO A 132 -5.92 -17.10 -16.93
CA PRO A 132 -6.87 -16.05 -17.20
C PRO A 132 -8.24 -16.51 -16.71
N ILE A 133 -8.64 -16.03 -15.53
CA ILE A 133 -10.04 -15.71 -15.30
C ILE A 133 -10.41 -14.82 -16.48
N PRO A 134 -11.49 -15.11 -17.24
CA PRO A 134 -11.89 -14.22 -18.31
C PRO A 134 -12.02 -12.84 -17.68
N ALA A 135 -11.05 -11.96 -17.99
CA ALA A 135 -11.26 -10.55 -17.83
C ALA A 135 -12.44 -10.29 -18.73
N THR A 136 -13.63 -10.20 -18.14
CA THR A 136 -14.73 -9.50 -18.78
C THR A 136 -14.08 -8.22 -19.23
N THR A 137 -13.89 -8.10 -20.54
CA THR A 137 -13.17 -6.96 -21.08
C THR A 137 -14.12 -5.81 -20.76
N SER A 138 -13.83 -5.05 -19.70
CA SER A 138 -14.73 -4.04 -19.19
C SER A 138 -14.69 -2.88 -20.17
N THR A 139 -15.42 -3.05 -21.27
CA THR A 139 -15.74 -2.02 -22.24
C THR A 139 -17.06 -1.40 -21.86
N GLY A 140 -17.25 -0.13 -22.18
CA GLY A 140 -18.44 0.63 -21.85
C GLY A 140 -18.25 1.49 -20.61
N ILE A 141 -19.32 1.66 -19.83
CA ILE A 141 -19.36 2.50 -18.64
C ILE A 141 -19.36 1.56 -17.43
N VAL A 142 -18.38 1.71 -16.56
CA VAL A 142 -18.25 0.94 -15.32
C VAL A 142 -18.11 1.91 -14.17
N GLU A 143 -18.87 1.70 -13.10
CA GLU A 143 -18.73 2.44 -11.87
C GLU A 143 -18.19 1.50 -10.78
N GLY A 144 -17.10 1.89 -10.12
CA GLY A 144 -16.55 1.19 -8.96
C GLY A 144 -16.77 1.96 -7.66
N ILE A 145 -16.20 1.47 -6.56
CA ILE A 145 -16.32 2.10 -5.24
C ILE A 145 -14.95 2.50 -4.68
N CYS A 146 -14.80 3.78 -4.35
CA CYS A 146 -13.63 4.30 -3.63
C CYS A 146 -14.01 4.63 -2.18
N LEU A 147 -13.61 3.75 -1.26
CA LEU A 147 -13.88 3.88 0.17
C LEU A 147 -12.97 4.94 0.81
N LEU A 148 -13.57 5.84 1.59
CA LEU A 148 -12.84 6.78 2.45
C LEU A 148 -12.83 6.25 3.87
N VAL A 149 -11.64 5.95 4.41
CA VAL A 149 -11.48 5.40 5.76
C VAL A 149 -10.48 6.24 6.54
N ASP A 150 -10.80 6.53 7.80
CA ASP A 150 -9.89 7.18 8.74
C ASP A 150 -9.92 6.51 10.12
N PHE A 151 -9.05 6.97 11.03
CA PHE A 151 -8.85 6.36 12.34
C PHE A 151 -9.05 7.38 13.46
N SER A 152 -9.37 6.89 14.66
CA SER A 152 -9.58 7.76 15.83
C SER A 152 -8.31 8.55 16.22
N ASP A 153 -7.14 7.99 15.93
CA ASP A 153 -5.81 8.54 16.18
C ASP A 153 -5.14 9.16 14.94
N ASP A 154 -5.74 9.02 13.75
CA ASP A 154 -5.26 9.61 12.49
C ASP A 154 -6.45 9.98 11.58
N PRO A 155 -7.15 11.10 11.87
CA PRO A 155 -8.34 11.50 11.13
C PRO A 155 -8.06 11.92 9.68
N GLY A 156 -9.03 11.69 8.81
CA GLY A 156 -8.99 12.08 7.41
C GLY A 156 -8.94 13.61 7.27
N THR A 157 -8.07 14.11 6.41
CA THR A 157 -7.85 15.56 6.22
C THR A 157 -8.15 16.04 4.80
N ILE A 158 -8.30 15.11 3.86
CA ILE A 158 -8.62 15.42 2.46
C ILE A 158 -10.13 15.52 2.35
N ALA A 159 -10.64 16.58 1.72
CA ALA A 159 -12.08 16.70 1.50
C ALA A 159 -12.56 15.56 0.57
N PRO A 160 -13.68 14.88 0.90
CA PRO A 160 -14.22 13.82 0.05
C PRO A 160 -14.44 14.24 -1.42
N GLN A 161 -14.85 15.49 -1.65
CA GLN A 161 -14.98 16.04 -3.00
C GLN A 161 -13.64 16.04 -3.76
N THR A 162 -12.53 16.35 -3.08
CA THR A 162 -11.20 16.32 -3.69
C THR A 162 -10.81 14.91 -4.15
N VAL A 163 -11.24 13.87 -3.41
CA VAL A 163 -11.03 12.47 -3.82
C VAL A 163 -11.96 12.11 -4.98
N SER A 164 -13.22 12.54 -4.94
CA SER A 164 -14.16 12.37 -6.05
C SER A 164 -13.65 13.01 -7.34
N ASP A 165 -13.11 14.21 -7.26
CA ASP A 165 -12.52 14.91 -8.41
C ASP A 165 -11.30 14.15 -8.94
N PHE A 166 -10.41 13.70 -8.06
CA PHE A 166 -9.26 12.86 -8.42
C PHE A 166 -9.68 11.56 -9.14
N CYS A 167 -10.76 10.93 -8.69
CA CYS A 167 -11.27 9.71 -9.30
C CYS A 167 -11.99 9.97 -10.64
N ASN A 168 -12.80 11.04 -10.73
CA ASN A 168 -13.85 11.15 -11.76
C ASN A 168 -13.78 12.39 -12.65
N GLN A 169 -13.13 13.48 -12.23
CA GLN A 169 -13.20 14.74 -12.96
C GLN A 169 -12.44 14.65 -14.28
N VAL A 170 -13.12 14.96 -15.38
CA VAL A 170 -12.48 15.05 -16.70
C VAL A 170 -11.47 16.18 -16.73
N GLY A 171 -10.25 15.88 -17.13
CA GLY A 171 -9.15 16.84 -17.18
C GLY A 171 -8.66 17.28 -15.80
N TYR A 172 -8.78 16.41 -14.78
CA TYR A 172 -8.28 16.68 -13.43
C TYR A 172 -6.80 17.06 -13.45
N ASN A 173 -6.43 18.14 -12.75
CA ASN A 173 -5.07 18.67 -12.72
C ASN A 173 -4.57 19.02 -11.31
N GLY A 174 -5.24 18.53 -10.27
CA GLY A 174 -4.83 18.74 -8.88
C GLY A 174 -3.61 17.90 -8.50
N PHE A 175 -2.80 18.36 -7.54
CA PHE A 175 -1.62 17.65 -7.01
C PHE A 175 -0.64 17.12 -8.08
N ASP A 176 -0.40 17.92 -9.12
CA ASP A 176 0.48 17.58 -10.25
C ASP A 176 0.04 16.34 -11.05
N ASN A 177 -1.25 15.97 -10.97
CA ASN A 177 -1.82 14.93 -11.82
C ASN A 177 -2.13 15.47 -13.22
N ASN A 178 -2.10 14.57 -14.21
CA ASN A 178 -2.47 14.86 -15.60
C ASN A 178 -3.63 13.94 -16.00
N GLY A 179 -4.83 14.29 -15.53
CA GLY A 179 -6.04 13.50 -15.64
C GLY A 179 -6.44 12.82 -14.33
N SER A 180 -7.72 12.44 -14.27
CA SER A 180 -8.27 11.61 -13.18
C SER A 180 -8.03 10.13 -13.42
N VAL A 181 -8.40 9.28 -12.45
CA VAL A 181 -8.46 7.82 -12.64
C VAL A 181 -9.33 7.47 -13.85
N ARG A 182 -10.49 8.13 -13.98
CA ARG A 182 -11.36 8.03 -15.15
C ARG A 182 -10.64 8.35 -16.45
N ASP A 183 -9.93 9.48 -16.51
CA ASP A 183 -9.21 9.89 -17.73
C ASP A 183 -8.13 8.88 -18.11
N TYR A 184 -7.38 8.35 -17.12
CA TYR A 184 -6.39 7.31 -17.36
C TYR A 184 -7.01 6.08 -18.04
N PHE A 185 -8.07 5.52 -17.47
CA PHE A 185 -8.73 4.32 -18.05
C PHE A 185 -9.38 4.60 -19.40
N HIS A 186 -9.95 5.78 -19.59
CA HIS A 186 -10.47 6.21 -20.87
C HIS A 186 -9.38 6.30 -21.95
N ASP A 187 -8.24 6.88 -21.63
CA ASP A 187 -7.16 7.07 -22.59
C ASP A 187 -6.46 5.75 -22.95
N VAL A 188 -6.09 4.93 -21.96
CA VAL A 188 -5.39 3.65 -22.22
C VAL A 188 -6.29 2.61 -22.89
N SER A 189 -7.60 2.74 -22.76
CA SER A 189 -8.58 1.90 -23.46
C SER A 189 -8.95 2.42 -24.85
N MET A 190 -8.37 3.56 -25.29
CA MET A 190 -8.73 4.25 -26.54
C MET A 190 -10.22 4.61 -26.59
N GLY A 191 -10.79 5.04 -25.47
CA GLY A 191 -12.20 5.40 -25.31
C GLY A 191 -13.14 4.22 -25.14
N ASN A 192 -12.63 2.98 -25.07
CA ASN A 192 -13.48 1.80 -24.92
C ASN A 192 -13.99 1.59 -23.48
N LEU A 193 -13.38 2.21 -22.47
CA LEU A 193 -13.79 2.13 -21.07
C LEU A 193 -13.92 3.52 -20.46
N THR A 194 -15.09 3.83 -19.90
CA THR A 194 -15.28 4.95 -18.96
C THR A 194 -15.45 4.36 -17.57
N TYR A 195 -14.38 4.39 -16.78
CA TYR A 195 -14.41 3.94 -15.38
C TYR A 195 -14.59 5.12 -14.43
N THR A 196 -15.68 5.15 -13.68
CA THR A 196 -15.95 6.14 -12.62
C THR A 196 -16.01 5.45 -11.26
N ASN A 197 -16.01 6.22 -10.18
CA ASN A 197 -16.05 5.72 -8.82
C ASN A 197 -17.10 6.47 -8.01
N PHE A 198 -17.96 5.74 -7.30
CA PHE A 198 -18.69 6.29 -6.18
C PHE A 198 -17.69 6.60 -5.03
N VAL A 199 -17.76 7.83 -4.51
CA VAL A 199 -16.98 8.29 -3.35
C VAL A 199 -17.93 8.77 -2.26
N PRO A 200 -17.95 8.14 -1.08
CA PRO A 200 -18.76 8.59 0.04
C PRO A 200 -18.45 10.04 0.45
N GLN A 201 -19.47 10.79 0.87
CA GLN A 201 -19.31 12.19 1.32
C GLN A 201 -18.70 12.31 2.72
N GLN A 202 -18.48 11.19 3.42
CA GLN A 202 -17.92 11.15 4.76
C GLN A 202 -16.95 9.97 4.86
N TYR A 203 -15.95 10.11 5.73
CA TYR A 203 -15.06 9.02 6.07
C TYR A 203 -15.81 8.00 6.94
N HIS A 204 -15.61 6.71 6.66
CA HIS A 204 -15.85 5.68 7.64
C HIS A 204 -14.74 5.72 8.69
N ARG A 205 -15.12 6.02 9.93
CA ARG A 205 -14.22 5.93 11.08
C ARG A 205 -14.07 4.47 11.49
N ALA A 206 -12.87 3.92 11.29
CA ALA A 206 -12.56 2.54 11.66
C ALA A 206 -12.79 2.28 13.15
N LEU A 207 -13.16 1.05 13.50
CA LEU A 207 -13.49 0.66 14.88
C LEU A 207 -12.26 0.65 15.80
N HIS A 208 -11.07 0.43 15.23
CA HIS A 208 -9.81 0.41 15.95
C HIS A 208 -8.86 1.54 15.49
N THR A 209 -7.78 1.75 16.24
CA THR A 209 -6.73 2.72 15.88
C THR A 209 -5.93 2.23 14.66
N LYS A 210 -5.24 3.14 13.98
CA LYS A 210 -4.43 2.80 12.79
C LYS A 210 -3.41 1.68 13.08
N ALA A 211 -2.82 1.69 14.26
CA ALA A 211 -1.83 0.71 14.69
C ALA A 211 -2.38 -0.73 14.78
N TYR A 212 -3.68 -0.92 14.98
CA TYR A 212 -4.31 -2.25 14.97
C TYR A 212 -4.36 -2.84 13.56
N TYR A 213 -4.71 -2.03 12.56
CA TYR A 213 -4.81 -2.49 11.17
C TYR A 213 -3.44 -2.62 10.50
N ASP A 214 -2.47 -1.80 10.91
CA ASP A 214 -1.09 -1.81 10.41
C ASP A 214 -0.15 -2.72 11.22
N ASP A 215 -0.67 -3.70 11.96
CA ASP A 215 0.18 -4.59 12.76
C ASP A 215 1.01 -5.54 11.87
N PRO A 216 2.35 -5.37 11.76
CA PRO A 216 3.21 -6.24 10.95
C PRO A 216 3.29 -7.68 11.44
N GLU A 217 2.86 -7.98 12.66
CA GLU A 217 2.83 -9.35 13.17
C GLU A 217 1.61 -10.14 12.64
N VAL A 218 0.62 -9.44 12.08
CA VAL A 218 -0.55 -10.07 11.47
C VAL A 218 -0.28 -10.32 9.99
N ALA A 219 -0.66 -11.51 9.51
CA ALA A 219 -0.49 -11.88 8.11
C ALA A 219 -1.15 -10.86 7.16
N TYR A 220 -0.42 -10.52 6.10
CA TYR A 220 -0.82 -9.52 5.11
C TYR A 220 -2.25 -9.75 4.62
N GLY A 221 -3.01 -8.64 4.48
CA GLY A 221 -4.38 -8.66 3.99
C GLY A 221 -5.44 -9.13 5.00
N THR A 222 -5.08 -9.67 6.16
CA THR A 222 -6.07 -10.06 7.19
C THR A 222 -6.80 -8.84 7.73
N ARG A 223 -6.04 -7.87 8.27
CA ARG A 223 -6.61 -6.61 8.79
C ARG A 223 -7.18 -5.70 7.71
N ALA A 224 -6.61 -5.74 6.50
CA ALA A 224 -7.15 -4.99 5.38
C ALA A 224 -8.57 -5.48 5.00
N ARG A 225 -8.79 -6.80 4.95
CA ARG A 225 -10.13 -7.35 4.69
C ARG A 225 -11.13 -6.99 5.78
N GLU A 226 -10.71 -7.06 7.04
CA GLU A 226 -11.52 -6.61 8.18
C GLU A 226 -11.95 -5.15 8.01
N LEU A 227 -11.00 -4.25 7.73
CA LEU A 227 -11.26 -2.82 7.53
C LEU A 227 -12.19 -2.54 6.33
N ILE A 228 -11.99 -3.24 5.21
CA ILE A 228 -12.85 -3.12 4.03
C ILE A 228 -14.27 -3.59 4.37
N THR A 229 -14.40 -4.70 5.09
CA THR A 229 -15.70 -5.27 5.49
C THR A 229 -16.43 -4.32 6.44
N GLU A 230 -15.73 -3.71 7.40
CA GLU A 230 -16.30 -2.68 8.29
C GLU A 230 -16.89 -1.50 7.50
N ALA A 231 -16.12 -0.97 6.53
CA ALA A 231 -16.55 0.17 5.74
C ALA A 231 -17.74 -0.17 4.80
N LEU A 232 -17.73 -1.34 4.18
CA LEU A 232 -18.84 -1.81 3.33
C LEU A 232 -20.12 -2.04 4.15
N ASN A 233 -20.02 -2.69 5.30
CA ASN A 233 -21.15 -2.89 6.21
C ASN A 233 -21.72 -1.55 6.71
N ALA A 234 -20.86 -0.56 6.94
CA ALA A 234 -21.31 0.77 7.34
C ALA A 234 -22.11 1.46 6.23
N LEU A 235 -21.68 1.33 4.97
CA LEU A 235 -22.43 1.84 3.81
C LEU A 235 -23.77 1.10 3.66
N GLU A 236 -23.79 -0.23 3.75
CA GLU A 236 -25.02 -1.04 3.70
C GLU A 236 -26.00 -0.61 4.80
N SER A 237 -25.51 -0.44 6.04
CA SER A 237 -26.34 -0.02 7.18
C SER A 237 -26.91 1.40 7.02
N ALA A 238 -26.24 2.25 6.24
CA ALA A 238 -26.71 3.58 5.88
C ALA A 238 -27.70 3.57 4.69
N GLY A 239 -28.01 2.39 4.15
CA GLY A 239 -28.94 2.20 3.03
C GLY A 239 -28.30 2.32 1.65
N PHE A 240 -26.98 2.19 1.54
CA PHE A 240 -26.31 2.16 0.24
C PHE A 240 -26.64 0.85 -0.50
N ASP A 241 -27.04 0.97 -1.76
CA ASP A 241 -27.42 -0.16 -2.61
C ASP A 241 -26.25 -0.57 -3.51
N PHE A 242 -25.67 -1.73 -3.19
CA PHE A 242 -24.55 -2.31 -3.93
C PHE A 242 -24.95 -3.00 -5.23
N SER A 243 -26.25 -3.23 -5.49
CA SER A 243 -26.69 -3.95 -6.70
C SER A 243 -26.31 -3.25 -8.00
N ASN A 244 -26.13 -1.93 -7.95
CA ASN A 244 -25.66 -1.14 -9.11
C ASN A 244 -24.19 -1.42 -9.48
N PHE A 245 -23.45 -2.13 -8.63
CA PHE A 245 -22.03 -2.45 -8.81
C PHE A 245 -21.79 -3.94 -9.07
N ASP A 246 -22.86 -4.72 -9.26
CA ASP A 246 -22.86 -6.14 -9.58
C ASP A 246 -23.46 -6.32 -10.99
N ALA A 247 -22.71 -5.90 -12.01
CA ALA A 247 -23.16 -5.86 -13.40
C ALA A 247 -23.27 -7.25 -14.03
N ASP A 248 -22.63 -8.28 -13.46
CA ASP A 248 -22.78 -9.68 -13.88
C ASP A 248 -23.75 -10.52 -13.02
N GLU A 249 -24.38 -9.88 -12.02
CA GLU A 249 -25.38 -10.44 -11.09
C GLU A 249 -24.86 -11.67 -10.33
N ASP A 250 -23.55 -11.77 -10.10
CA ASP A 250 -22.91 -12.90 -9.39
C ASP A 250 -22.94 -12.75 -7.85
N GLY A 251 -23.50 -11.65 -7.36
CA GLY A 251 -23.59 -11.29 -5.95
C GLY A 251 -22.32 -10.66 -5.40
N LYS A 252 -21.41 -10.16 -6.26
CA LYS A 252 -20.20 -9.43 -5.88
C LYS A 252 -20.12 -8.07 -6.55
N ILE A 253 -19.35 -7.20 -5.93
CA ILE A 253 -19.00 -5.90 -6.50
C ILE A 253 -17.92 -6.13 -7.57
N ASP A 254 -18.19 -5.68 -8.79
CA ASP A 254 -17.34 -5.91 -9.97
C ASP A 254 -16.08 -5.03 -10.00
N ALA A 255 -16.14 -3.81 -9.44
CA ALA A 255 -15.11 -2.81 -9.62
C ALA A 255 -14.98 -1.76 -8.49
#